data_AF-F3FNP4-F1
#
_entry.id   AF-F3FNP4-F1
#
_cell.length_a   1.000
_cell.length_b   1.000
_cell.length_c   1.000
_cell.angle_alpha   90.00
_cell.angle_beta   90.00
_cell.angle_gamma   90.00
#
_symmetry.space_group_name_H-M   'P 1'
#
loop_
_entity.id
_entity.type
_entity.pdbx_description
1 polymer ?
#
loop_
_entity_poly.entity_id
_entity_poly.type
_entity_poly.pdbx_seq_one_letter_code
_entity_poly.pdbx_strand_id
1 'polypeptide(L)' 'MKLSDIARLAGVSVTTASYVINGKAEKQRISPATVERVKAVVEQHDFRPNP' A
#
# COMPACT_ATOMS: atom_id res chain seq x y z
N MET A 1 10.78 6.07 -5.68
CA MET A 1 10.42 5.42 -4.39
C MET A 1 10.03 3.97 -4.68
N LYS A 2 10.30 3.01 -3.79
CA LYS A 2 9.95 1.59 -4.00
C LYS A 2 8.75 1.20 -3.14
N LEU A 3 8.03 0.16 -3.56
CA LEU A 3 6.93 -0.43 -2.79
C LEU A 3 7.38 -0.85 -1.37
N SER A 4 8.62 -1.29 -1.23
CA SER A 4 9.23 -1.69 0.04
C SER A 4 9.24 -0.56 1.06
N ASP A 5 9.50 0.66 0.61
CA ASP A 5 9.54 1.85 1.47
C ASP A 5 8.14 2.22 1.94
N ILE A 6 7.15 2.19 1.03
CA ILE A 6 5.74 2.42 1.37
C ILE A 6 5.26 1.40 2.40
N ALA A 7 5.59 0.12 2.19
CA ALA A 7 5.21 -0.94 3.10
C ALA A 7 5.78 -0.68 4.50
N ARG A 8 7.06 -0.30 4.58
CA ARG A 8 7.72 0.04 5.85
C ARG A 8 7.09 1.26 6.52
N LEU A 9 6.79 2.31 5.76
CA LEU A 9 6.16 3.54 6.26
C LEU A 9 4.73 3.31 6.74
N ALA A 10 3.95 2.50 6.02
CA ALA A 10 2.59 2.14 6.40
C ALA A 10 2.53 1.06 7.51
N GLY A 11 3.68 0.47 7.89
CA GLY A 11 3.75 -0.60 8.89
C GLY A 11 3.14 -1.92 8.42
N VAL A 12 3.23 -2.22 7.12
CA VAL A 12 2.69 -3.42 6.50
C VAL A 12 3.77 -4.20 5.75
N SER A 13 3.44 -5.43 5.35
CA SER A 13 4.33 -6.20 4.48
C SER A 13 4.31 -5.67 3.05
N VAL A 14 5.41 -5.90 2.31
CA VAL A 14 5.53 -5.49 0.89
C VAL A 14 4.42 -6.13 0.04
N THR A 15 4.06 -7.37 0.33
CA THR A 15 2.92 -8.07 -0.29
C THR A 15 1.59 -7.40 0.05
N THR A 16 1.36 -6.99 1.31
CA THR A 16 0.15 -6.23 1.70
C THR A 16 0.07 -4.91 0.94
N ALA A 17 1.15 -4.14 0.87
CA ALA A 17 1.20 -2.90 0.08
C ALA A 17 0.93 -3.17 -1.40
N SER A 18 1.52 -4.25 -1.96
CA SER A 18 1.26 -4.69 -3.34
C SER A 18 -0.22 -4.96 -3.55
N TYR A 19 -0.88 -5.70 -2.65
CA TYR A 19 -2.29 -5.98 -2.77
C TYR A 19 -3.16 -4.73 -2.67
N VAL A 20 -2.82 -3.76 -1.83
CA VAL A 20 -3.53 -2.49 -1.75
C VAL A 20 -3.40 -1.68 -3.03
N ILE A 21 -2.17 -1.53 -3.54
CA ILE A 21 -1.91 -0.76 -4.77
C ILE A 21 -2.52 -1.46 -6.00
N ASN A 22 -2.48 -2.78 -6.06
CA ASN A 22 -3.08 -3.56 -7.15
C ASN A 22 -4.60 -3.79 -6.99
N GLY A 23 -5.26 -3.14 -6.01
CA GLY A 23 -6.71 -3.29 -5.79
C GLY A 23 -7.15 -4.68 -5.32
N LYS A 24 -6.23 -5.52 -4.86
CA LYS A 24 -6.47 -6.86 -4.28
C LYS A 24 -6.69 -6.83 -2.77
N ALA A 25 -6.75 -5.65 -2.14
CA ALA A 25 -6.91 -5.54 -0.69
C ALA A 25 -8.23 -6.11 -0.17
N GLU A 26 -9.34 -5.91 -0.88
CA GLU A 26 -10.65 -6.46 -0.50
C GLU A 26 -10.64 -7.99 -0.54
N LYS A 27 -9.99 -8.58 -1.56
CA LYS A 27 -9.84 -10.04 -1.68
C LYS A 27 -9.02 -10.64 -0.55
N GLN A 28 -8.04 -9.89 -0.05
CA GLN A 28 -7.18 -10.30 1.06
C GLN A 28 -7.77 -9.97 2.45
N ARG A 29 -9.02 -9.48 2.51
CA ARG A 29 -9.68 -9.07 3.77
C ARG A 29 -8.81 -8.12 4.60
N ILE A 30 -8.05 -7.26 3.93
CA ILE A 30 -7.21 -6.27 4.60
C ILE A 30 -8.14 -5.27 5.27
N SER A 31 -7.92 -5.01 6.56
CA SER A 31 -8.74 -4.06 7.30
C SER A 31 -8.71 -2.69 6.61
N PRO A 32 -9.86 -1.99 6.53
CA PRO A 32 -9.94 -0.68 5.87
C PRO A 32 -8.95 0.33 6.47
N ALA A 33 -8.72 0.28 7.79
CA ALA A 33 -7.70 1.09 8.47
C ALA A 33 -6.26 0.87 7.95
N THR A 34 -5.94 -0.34 7.47
CA THR A 34 -4.63 -0.65 6.87
C THR A 34 -4.57 -0.18 5.42
N VAL A 35 -5.66 -0.34 4.67
CA VAL A 35 -5.79 0.18 3.29
C VAL A 35 -5.63 1.70 3.28
N GLU A 36 -6.30 2.39 4.20
CA GLU A 36 -6.26 3.85 4.31
C GLU A 36 -4.86 4.36 4.67
N ARG A 37 -4.16 3.71 5.61
CA ARG A 37 -2.76 4.02 5.92
C ARG A 37 -1.85 3.87 4.71
N VAL A 38 -1.97 2.77 3.96
CA VAL A 38 -1.16 2.55 2.75
C VAL A 38 -1.51 3.60 1.68
N LYS A 39 -2.79 3.89 1.44
CA LYS A 39 -3.22 4.92 0.50
C LYS A 39 -2.70 6.31 0.88
N ALA A 40 -2.81 6.69 2.14
CA ALA A 40 -2.30 7.96 2.64
C ALA A 40 -0.79 8.11 2.41
N VAL A 41 -0.01 7.05 2.66
CA VAL A 41 1.44 7.05 2.39
C VAL A 41 1.72 7.12 0.88
N VAL A 42 0.97 6.39 0.05
CA VAL A 42 1.12 6.42 -1.42
C VAL A 42 0.82 7.81 -1.97
N GLU A 43 -0.25 8.46 -1.49
CA GLU A 43 -0.64 9.83 -1.88
C GLU A 43 0.37 10.87 -1.39
N GLN A 44 0.80 10.80 -0.12
CA GLN A 44 1.79 11.74 0.43
C GLN A 44 3.13 11.70 -0.29
N HIS A 45 3.52 10.54 -0.81
CA HIS A 45 4.81 10.34 -1.44
C HIS A 45 4.77 10.32 -2.98
N ASP A 46 3.61 10.65 -3.58
CA ASP A 46 3.33 10.57 -5.03
C ASP A 46 3.90 9.27 -5.65
N PHE A 47 3.72 8.14 -4.96
CA PHE A 47 4.19 6.87 -5.49
C PHE A 47 3.32 6.47 -6.66
N ARG A 48 3.80 6.80 -7.86
CA ARG A 48 3.27 6.28 -9.11
C ARG A 48 3.93 4.93 -9.37
N PRO A 49 3.20 3.81 -9.30
CA PRO A 49 3.71 2.58 -9.87
C PRO A 49 4.01 2.85 -11.34
N ASN A 50 5.28 2.78 -11.71
CA ASN A 50 5.70 2.87 -13.11
C ASN A 50 5.19 1.59 -13.82
N PRO A 51 4.51 1.69 -14.98
CA PRO A 51 3.93 0.55 -15.69
C PRO A 51 4.97 -0.48 -16.15
#